data_AF-A0A535UX44-F1
#
_entry.id   AF-A0A535UX44-F1
#
_cell.length_a   1.000
_cell.length_b   1.000
_cell.length_c   1.000
_cell.angle_alpha   90.00
_cell.angle_beta   90.00
_cell.angle_gamma   90.00
#
_symmetry.space_group_name_H-M   'P 1'
#
loop_
_entity.id
_entity.type
_entity.pdbx_description
1 polymer ?
#
loop_
_entity_poly.entity_id
_entity_poly.type
_entity_poly.pdbx_seq_one_letter_code
_entity_poly.pdbx_strand_id
1 'polypeptide(L)' 'DDVADAARTRAIEDQIERESHPFFVSAKLYDDGIVDPRHTRTVLGIALSAAHSDRVSGRRGFGVFRM' A
#
# COMPACT_ATOMS: atom_id res chain seq x y z
N ASP A 1 -15.12 25.87 -20.20
CA ASP A 1 -14.31 27.10 -20.08
C ASP A 1 -12.90 26.59 -19.85
N ASP A 2 -12.10 26.54 -20.91
CA ASP A 2 -10.89 25.73 -20.97
C ASP A 2 -9.86 26.13 -19.89
N VAL A 3 -9.88 27.38 -19.45
CA VAL A 3 -9.03 27.89 -18.37
C VAL A 3 -9.45 27.31 -17.02
N ALA A 4 -10.76 27.25 -16.76
CA ALA A 4 -11.29 26.67 -15.53
C ALA A 4 -11.03 25.16 -15.47
N ASP A 5 -11.14 24.48 -16.61
CA ASP A 5 -10.86 23.04 -16.72
C ASP A 5 -9.37 22.75 -16.51
N ALA A 6 -8.47 23.53 -17.12
CA ALA A 6 -7.03 23.42 -16.91
C ALA A 6 -6.63 23.68 -15.44
N ALA A 7 -7.23 24.67 -14.80
CA ALA A 7 -6.99 24.95 -13.39
C ALA A 7 -7.44 23.80 -12.47
N ARG A 8 -8.58 23.17 -12.78
CA ARG A 8 -9.07 22.00 -12.04
C ARG A 8 -8.16 20.79 -12.20
N THR A 9 -7.72 20.50 -13.43
CA THR A 9 -6.78 19.41 -13.71
C THR A 9 -5.51 19.58 -12.89
N ARG A 10 -4.90 20.77 -12.94
CA ARG A 10 -3.69 21.06 -12.17
C ARG A 10 -3.88 20.87 -10.66
N ALA A 11 -5.01 21.33 -10.11
CA ALA A 11 -5.30 21.15 -8.69
C ALA A 11 -5.39 19.67 -8.29
N ILE A 12 -5.96 18.83 -9.15
CA ILE A 12 -6.06 17.38 -8.93
C ILE A 12 -4.68 16.72 -9.04
N GLU A 13 -3.88 17.07 -10.05
CA GLU A 13 -2.51 16.55 -10.20
C GLU A 13 -1.64 16.90 -9.00
N ASP A 14 -1.70 18.17 -8.56
CA ASP A 14 -0.96 18.63 -7.39
C ASP A 14 -1.41 17.90 -6.11
N GLN A 15 -2.69 17.56 -5.99
CA GLN A 15 -3.19 16.75 -4.88
C GLN A 15 -2.66 15.32 -4.95
N ILE A 16 -2.74 14.67 -6.12
CA ILE A 16 -2.25 13.31 -6.33
C ILE A 16 -0.76 13.21 -6.00
N GLU A 17 0.05 14.15 -6.48
CA GLU A 17 1.49 14.17 -6.22
C GLU A 17 1.78 14.22 -4.70
N ARG A 18 1.11 15.13 -3.98
CA ARG A 18 1.29 15.25 -2.52
C ARG A 18 0.84 13.99 -1.77
N GLU A 19 -0.29 13.43 -2.14
CA GLU A 19 -0.91 12.32 -1.41
C GLU A 19 -0.32 10.96 -1.80
N SER A 20 0.38 10.87 -2.94
CA SER A 20 1.12 9.68 -3.36
C SER A 20 2.49 9.54 -2.70
N HIS A 21 2.96 10.58 -1.98
CA HIS A 21 4.25 10.56 -1.31
C HIS A 21 4.29 9.49 -0.20
N PRO A 22 5.38 8.69 -0.07
CA PRO A 22 5.47 7.60 0.91
C PRO A 22 5.09 7.99 2.34
N PHE A 23 5.57 9.13 2.84
CA PHE A 23 5.21 9.61 4.18
C PHE A 23 3.72 9.90 4.36
N PHE A 24 3.02 10.38 3.32
CA PHE A 24 1.57 10.61 3.41
C PHE A 24 0.83 9.27 3.53
N VAL A 25 1.20 8.30 2.70
CA VAL A 25 0.62 6.95 2.68
C VAL A 25 0.85 6.22 4.02
N SER A 26 2.08 6.24 4.54
CA SER A 26 2.39 5.59 5.82
C SER A 26 1.72 6.30 7.02
N ALA A 27 1.57 7.63 6.98
CA ALA A 27 0.81 8.35 8.01
C ALA A 27 -0.68 7.98 8.04
N LYS A 28 -1.21 7.39 6.96
CA LYS A 28 -2.57 6.85 6.87
C LYS A 28 -2.66 5.36 7.21
N LEU A 29 -1.54 4.72 7.57
CA LEU A 29 -1.46 3.29 7.87
C LEU A 29 -1.88 2.40 6.69
N TYR A 30 -1.61 2.86 5.46
CA TYR A 30 -1.84 2.08 4.24
C TYR A 30 -0.72 1.05 3.99
N ASP A 31 0.38 1.16 4.73
CA ASP A 31 1.49 0.22 4.81
C ASP A 31 1.94 0.05 6.28
N ASP A 32 2.75 -0.97 6.54
CA ASP A 32 3.30 -1.27 7.87
C ASP A 32 4.64 -0.55 8.15
N GLY A 33 5.07 0.35 7.27
CA GLY A 33 6.25 1.20 7.43
C GLY A 33 7.11 1.34 6.18
N ILE A 34 7.79 2.49 6.08
CA ILE A 34 8.82 2.77 5.06
C ILE A 34 10.13 2.10 5.47
N VAL A 35 10.73 1.35 4.56
CA VAL A 35 12.02 0.68 4.78
C VAL A 35 13.05 1.14 3.77
N ASP A 36 14.33 1.12 4.17
CA ASP A 36 15.44 1.27 3.22
C ASP A 36 15.37 0.13 2.19
N PRO A 37 15.39 0.41 0.87
CA PRO A 37 15.31 -0.63 -0.15
C PRO A 37 16.36 -1.74 0.01
N ARG A 38 17.54 -1.42 0.56
CA ARG A 38 18.62 -2.39 0.82
C ARG A 38 18.26 -3.40 1.92
N HIS A 39 17.31 -3.07 2.79
CA HIS A 39 16.85 -3.92 3.89
C HIS A 39 15.69 -4.86 3.52
N THR A 40 15.17 -4.77 2.28
CA THR A 40 14.04 -5.59 1.81
C THR A 40 14.19 -7.08 2.14
N ARG A 41 15.37 -7.67 1.88
CA ARG A 41 15.65 -9.09 2.19
C ARG A 41 15.52 -9.39 3.68
N THR A 42 16.07 -8.55 4.53
CA THR A 42 16.06 -8.73 5.99
C THR A 42 14.65 -8.63 6.54
N VAL A 43 13.91 -7.59 6.13
CA VAL A 43 12.51 -7.37 6.56
C VAL A 43 11.63 -8.53 6.14
N LEU A 44 11.73 -8.98 4.89
CA LEU A 44 11.00 -10.16 4.40
C LEU A 44 11.39 -11.43 5.17
N GLY A 45 12.67 -11.62 5.48
CA GLY A 45 13.12 -12.76 6.28
C GLY A 45 12.49 -12.80 7.67
N ILE A 46 12.42 -11.66 8.35
CA ILE A 46 11.76 -11.53 9.66
C ILE A 46 10.25 -11.79 9.53
N ALA A 47 9.59 -11.17 8.55
CA ALA A 47 8.15 -11.33 8.34
C ALA A 47 7.75 -12.79 8.06
N LEU A 48 8.53 -13.49 7.22
CA LEU A 48 8.32 -14.92 6.95
C LEU A 48 8.57 -15.79 8.18
N SER A 49 9.61 -15.48 8.96
CA SER A 49 9.87 -16.19 10.22
C SER A 49 8.71 -16.02 11.21
N ALA A 50 8.14 -14.81 11.31
CA ALA A 50 6.99 -14.54 12.16
C ALA A 50 5.72 -15.24 11.66
N ALA A 51 5.46 -15.22 10.34
CA ALA A 51 4.32 -15.91 9.75
C ALA A 51 4.37 -17.44 9.90
N HIS A 52 5.56 -18.00 10.12
CA HIS A 52 5.79 -19.44 10.26
C HIS A 52 6.19 -19.87 11.68
N SER A 53 5.91 -19.05 12.69
CA SER A 53 6.20 -19.38 14.09
C SER A 53 5.19 -20.35 14.73
N ASP A 54 4.14 -20.75 14.02
CA ASP A 54 3.11 -21.69 14.49
C ASP A 54 2.56 -22.56 13.33
N ARG A 55 1.72 -23.55 13.65
CA ARG A 55 1.06 -24.42 12.67
C ARG A 55 0.21 -23.59 11.72
N VAL A 56 0.60 -23.59 10.44
CA VAL A 56 -0.18 -22.97 9.38
C VAL A 56 -1.42 -23.82 9.09
N SER A 57 -2.60 -23.30 9.42
CA SER A 57 -3.89 -23.91 9.07
C SER A 57 -4.80 -22.89 8.37
N GLY A 58 -5.16 -23.17 7.12
CA GLY A 58 -6.06 -22.32 6.33
C GLY A 58 -7.51 -22.84 6.30
N ARG A 59 -8.40 -22.03 5.73
CA ARG A 59 -9.76 -22.45 5.35
C ARG A 59 -9.69 -23.43 4.17
N ARG A 60 -10.49 -24.50 4.22
CA ARG A 60 -10.73 -25.37 3.05
C ARG A 60 -11.84 -24.77 2.17
N GLY A 61 -11.61 -24.72 0.87
CA GLY A 61 -12.56 -24.21 -0.13
C GLY A 61 -12.58 -22.68 -0.26
N PHE A 62 -13.32 -22.20 -1.25
CA PHE A 62 -13.51 -20.77 -1.52
C PHE A 62 -14.78 -20.24 -0.85
N GLY A 63 -14.92 -18.90 -0.80
CA GLY A 63 -16.19 -18.25 -0.49
C GLY A 63 -17.21 -18.38 -1.62
N VAL A 64 -18.34 -17.70 -1.50
CA VAL A 64 -19.36 -17.66 -2.55
C VAL A 64 -18.88 -16.79 -3.71
N PHE A 65 -18.89 -17.33 -4.92
CA PHE A 65 -18.68 -16.54 -6.14
C PHE A 65 -19.99 -15.85 -6.53
N ARG A 66 -19.97 -14.52 -6.74
CA ARG A 66 -21.01 -13.83 -7.50
C ARG A 66 -20.61 -13.83 -8.97
N MET A 67 -21.37 -14.57 -9.78
CA MET A 67 -21.35 -14.54 -11.24
C MET A 67 -22.40 -13.55 -11.75
#